data_AF-A0A7V0X156-F1
#
_entry.id   AF-A0A7V0X156-F1
#
_cell.length_a   1.000
_cell.length_b   1.000
_cell.length_c   1.000
_cell.angle_alpha   90.00
_cell.angle_beta   90.00
_cell.angle_gamma   90.00
#
_symmetry.space_group_name_H-M   'P 1'
#
loop_
_entity.id
_entity.type
_entity.pdbx_description
1 polymer ?
#
loop_
_entity_poly.entity_id
_entity_poly.type
_entity_poly.pdbx_seq_one_letter_code
_entity_poly.pdbx_strand_id
1 'polypeptide(L)' 'MNTKLTLNVNKNVIARAKSYAAARRISLSRLVENYLKSISEKSSDTLFLAPLTKELSGIVKNKQNIDYKKAK' A
#
# COMPACT_ATOMS: atom_id res chain seq x y z
N MET A 1 15.83 11.54 15.16
CA MET A 1 16.01 10.81 16.44
C MET A 1 15.14 9.56 16.39
N ASN A 2 15.67 8.39 16.77
CA ASN A 2 14.92 7.14 16.71
C ASN A 2 14.47 6.73 18.12
N THR A 3 13.21 6.35 18.27
CA THR A 3 12.65 5.87 19.55
C THR A 3 12.18 4.41 19.40
N LYS A 4 12.16 3.67 20.51
CA LYS A 4 11.64 2.30 20.53
C LYS A 4 10.15 2.31 20.84
N LEU A 5 9.37 1.61 20.01
CA LEU A 5 7.95 1.36 20.22
C LEU A 5 7.75 -0.08 20.72
N THR A 6 7.18 -0.24 21.91
CA THR A 6 6.84 -1.56 22.49
C THR A 6 5.34 -1.74 22.45
N LEU A 7 4.87 -2.80 21.79
CA LEU A 7 3.45 -3.11 21.63
C LEU A 7 3.13 -4.50 22.19
N ASN A 8 1.97 -4.65 22.80
CA ASN A 8 1.43 -5.97 23.14
C ASN A 8 0.60 -6.49 21.95
N VAL A 9 1.03 -7.60 21.36
CA VAL A 9 0.42 -8.18 20.16
C VAL A 9 0.33 -9.68 20.32
N ASN A 10 -0.75 -10.28 19.80
CA ASN A 10 -0.94 -11.72 19.81
C ASN A 10 0.28 -12.46 19.17
N LYS A 11 0.78 -13.49 19.86
CA LYS A 11 1.95 -14.28 19.45
C LYS A 11 1.82 -14.87 18.03
N ASN A 12 0.62 -15.31 17.64
CA ASN A 12 0.34 -15.88 16.31
C ASN A 12 0.41 -14.80 15.21
N VAL A 13 0.08 -13.55 15.54
CA VAL A 13 0.24 -12.42 14.61
C VAL A 13 1.73 -12.12 14.42
N ILE A 14 2.51 -12.08 15.49
CA ILE A 14 3.97 -11.86 15.42
C ILE A 14 4.64 -12.95 14.58
N ALA A 15 4.26 -14.22 14.74
CA ALA A 15 4.82 -15.32 13.97
C ALA A 15 4.60 -15.12 12.45
N ARG A 16 3.35 -14.87 12.04
CA ARG A 16 3.01 -14.62 10.63
C ARG A 16 3.72 -13.39 10.07
N ALA A 17 3.81 -12.31 10.85
CA ALA A 17 4.51 -11.10 10.44
C ALA A 17 6.02 -11.32 10.25
N LYS A 18 6.67 -12.10 11.12
CA LYS A 18 8.08 -12.47 10.96
C LYS A 18 8.31 -13.31 9.70
N SER A 19 7.46 -14.31 9.45
CA SER A 19 7.55 -15.12 8.22
C SER A 19 7.40 -14.27 6.96
N TYR A 20 6.44 -13.34 6.95
CA TYR A 20 6.23 -12.41 5.84
C TYR A 20 7.44 -11.50 5.60
N ALA A 21 8.01 -10.92 6.67
CA ALA A 21 9.18 -10.07 6.60
C ALA A 21 10.41 -10.83 6.06
N ALA A 22 10.63 -12.06 6.56
CA ALA A 22 11.72 -12.93 6.12
C ALA A 22 11.60 -13.31 4.63
N ALA A 23 10.40 -13.67 4.16
CA ALA A 23 10.15 -13.97 2.75
C ALA A 23 10.48 -12.79 1.82
N ARG A 24 10.35 -11.56 2.32
CA ARG A 24 10.68 -10.31 1.60
C ARG A 24 12.09 -9.79 1.89
N ARG A 25 12.90 -10.54 2.64
CA ARG A 25 14.26 -10.16 3.06
C ARG A 25 14.34 -8.80 3.75
N ILE A 26 13.34 -8.48 4.57
CA ILE A 26 13.31 -7.26 5.40
C ILE A 26 13.13 -7.61 6.88
N SER A 27 13.51 -6.69 7.77
CA SER A 27 13.27 -6.85 9.21
C SER A 27 11.81 -6.55 9.55
N LEU A 28 11.32 -7.15 10.64
CA LEU A 28 9.99 -6.84 11.18
C LEU A 28 9.87 -5.36 11.57
N SER A 29 10.93 -4.77 12.13
CA SER A 29 10.96 -3.34 12.45
C SER A 29 10.78 -2.46 11.22
N ARG A 30 11.45 -2.78 10.10
CA ARG A 30 11.31 -2.05 8.84
C ARG A 30 9.92 -2.23 8.23
N LEU A 31 9.35 -3.41 8.33
CA LEU A 31 7.96 -3.67 7.90
C LEU A 31 6.98 -2.76 8.66
N VAL A 32 7.06 -2.72 9.99
CA VAL A 32 6.17 -1.91 10.84
C VAL A 32 6.39 -0.42 10.61
N GLU A 33 7.65 0.03 10.54
CA GLU A 33 7.98 1.43 10.28
C GLU A 33 7.41 1.90 8.93
N ASN A 34 7.57 1.11 7.86
CA ASN A 34 7.03 1.44 6.54
C ASN A 34 5.50 1.52 6.56
N TYR A 35 4.83 0.61 7.27
CA TYR A 35 3.38 0.65 7.40
C TYR A 35 2.91 1.89 8.16
N LEU A 36 3.54 2.19 9.30
CA LEU A 36 3.24 3.38 10.09
C LEU A 36 3.49 4.66 9.28
N LYS A 37 4.58 4.74 8.50
CA LYS A 37 4.83 5.84 7.55
C LYS A 37 3.68 5.99 6.56
N SER A 38 3.28 4.89 5.91
CA SER A 38 2.21 4.90 4.90
C SER A 38 0.86 5.42 5.41
N ILE A 39 0.56 5.29 6.71
CA ILE A 39 -0.72 5.73 7.29
C ILE A 39 -0.62 7.05 8.08
N SER A 40 0.60 7.46 8.46
CA SER A 40 0.85 8.67 9.27
C SER A 40 1.35 9.85 8.45
N GLU A 41 1.92 9.60 7.27
CA GLU A 41 2.13 10.63 6.28
C GLU A 41 0.75 11.18 5.88
N LYS A 42 0.47 12.42 6.33
CA LYS A 42 -0.75 13.16 6.02
C LYS A 42 -1.06 12.94 4.54
N SER A 43 -2.28 12.50 4.28
CA SER A 43 -2.88 12.58 2.96
C SER A 43 -2.78 14.02 2.47
N SER A 44 -1.74 14.34 1.70
CA SER A 44 -1.98 15.26 0.62
C SER A 44 -3.02 14.55 -0.22
N ASP A 45 -4.27 15.02 -0.17
CA ASP A 45 -5.45 14.54 -0.89
C ASP A 45 -5.31 14.55 -2.41
N THR A 46 -4.08 14.52 -2.93
CA THR A 46 -3.80 14.03 -4.26
C THR A 46 -3.92 12.52 -4.20
N LEU A 47 -5.02 11.98 -4.72
CA LEU A 47 -5.13 10.60 -5.20
C LEU A 47 -3.79 10.18 -5.81
N PHE A 48 -2.94 9.50 -5.02
CA PHE A 48 -1.67 8.99 -5.50
C PHE A 48 -2.00 7.76 -6.33
N LEU A 49 -2.48 8.01 -7.55
CA LEU A 49 -2.61 6.98 -8.55
C LEU A 49 -1.21 6.46 -8.77
N ALA A 50 -0.98 5.19 -8.39
CA ALA A 50 0.23 4.47 -8.74
C ALA A 50 0.53 4.72 -10.24
N PRO A 51 1.81 4.78 -10.66
CA PRO A 51 2.17 5.15 -12.04
C PRO A 51 1.35 4.39 -13.08
N LEU A 52 1.16 3.09 -12.85
CA LEU A 52 0.33 2.23 -13.69
C LEU A 52 -1.15 2.65 -13.73
N THR A 53 -1.78 2.99 -12.60
CA THR A 53 -3.18 3.43 -12.59
C THR A 53 -3.36 4.83 -13.16
N LYS A 54 -2.34 5.70 -13.06
CA LYS A 54 -2.32 7.00 -13.74
C LYS A 54 -2.24 6.84 -15.26
N GLU A 55 -1.36 5.97 -15.73
CA GLU A 55 -1.23 5.63 -17.16
C GLU A 55 -2.54 5.03 -17.70
N LEU A 56 -3.10 4.04 -17.00
CA LEU A 56 -4.37 3.41 -17.37
C LEU A 56 -5.54 4.41 -17.35
N SER A 57 -5.60 5.30 -16.35
CA SER A 57 -6.64 6.33 -16.28
C SER A 57 -6.53 7.32 -17.45
N GLY A 58 -5.33 7.68 -17.88
CA GLY A 58 -5.10 8.52 -19.06
C GLY A 58 -5.60 7.87 -20.35
N ILE A 59 -5.37 6.56 -20.52
CA ILE A 59 -5.86 5.80 -21.68
C ILE A 59 -7.39 5.77 -21.71
N VAL A 60 -8.03 5.57 -20.55
CA VAL A 60 -9.50 5.52 -20.45
C VAL A 60 -10.13 6.89 -20.72
N LYS A 61 -9.54 7.99 -20.22
CA LYS A 61 -10.05 9.35 -20.49
C LYS A 61 -9.99 9.73 -21.97
N ASN A 62 -9.02 9.20 -22.71
CA ASN A 62 -8.85 9.45 -24.15
C ASN A 62 -9.76 8.60 -25.04
N LYS A 63 -10.45 7.59 -24.50
CA LYS A 63 -11.48 6.86 -25.24
C LYS A 63 -12.83 7.50 -24.97
N GLN A 64 -13.34 8.21 -25.97
CA GLN A 64 -14.71 8.74 -25.98
C GLN A 64 -15.70 7.64 -25.60
N ASN A 65 -16.54 7.96 -24.61
CA ASN A 65 -17.73 7.24 -24.13
C ASN A 65 -17.96 5.85 -24.75
N ILE A 66 -17.20 4.85 -24.27
CA ILE A 66 -17.45 3.46 -24.64
C ILE A 66 -18.70 3.01 -23.88
N ASP A 67 -19.85 3.01 -24.56
CA ASP A 67 -21.09 2.43 -24.04
C ASP A 67 -20.97 0.90 -24.06
N TYR A 68 -20.32 0.38 -23.03
CA TYR A 68 -20.07 -1.06 -22.83
C TYR A 68 -21.37 -1.88 -22.74
N LYS A 69 -22.54 -1.24 -22.59
CA LYS A 69 -23.84 -1.90 -22.56
C LYS A 69 -24.45 -2.11 -23.96
N LYS A 70 -23.91 -1.47 -25.01
CA LYS A 70 -24.35 -1.64 -26.40
C LYS A 70 -23.53 -2.64 -27.22
N ALA A 71 -22.45 -3.19 -26.65
CA ALA A 71 -21.60 -4.19 -27.29
C ALA A 71 -22.06 -5.63 -27.04
N LYS A 72 -23.37 -5.85 -26.87
CA LYS A 72 -23.97 -7.18 -26.70
C LYS A 72 -25.01 -7.42 -27.78
#